data_AF-A0A483A4T2-F1
#
_entry.id   AF-A0A483A4T2-F1
#
_cell.length_a   1.000
_cell.length_b   1.000
_cell.length_c   1.000
_cell.angle_alpha   90.00
_cell.angle_beta   90.00
_cell.angle_gamma   90.00
#
_symmetry.space_group_name_H-M   'P 1'
#
loop_
_entity.id
_entity.type
_entity.pdbx_description
1 polymer ?
#
loop_
_entity_poly.entity_id
_entity_poly.type
_entity_poly.pdbx_seq_one_letter_code
_entity_poly.pdbx_strand_id
1 'polypeptide(L)'
;MKKTATEIYALLVCFVAMVCLSINTGLVIYDVISLVKPSLTISDYQYINHQNNDNYWQHQSGRSDTIHINDFTLRPKKNKEIIERPVENKLTQQRLNSYQSVIEAEKRNAIKDLIFELIIILVSSVLFFIHWRFVLNKK
;
A
#
# COMPACT_ATOMS: atom_id res chain seq x y z
N MET A 1 -46.06 13.47 -12.12
CA MET A 1 -44.65 13.63 -12.56
C MET A 1 -43.61 13.61 -11.42
N LYS A 2 -43.95 13.96 -10.16
CA LYS A 2 -42.97 13.96 -9.04
C LYS A 2 -42.49 12.56 -8.59
N LYS A 3 -43.29 11.49 -8.78
CA LYS A 3 -42.94 10.12 -8.38
C LYS A 3 -41.77 9.52 -9.18
N THR A 4 -41.74 9.76 -10.49
CA THR A 4 -40.69 9.23 -11.39
C THR A 4 -39.31 9.80 -11.05
N ALA A 5 -39.24 11.10 -10.69
CA ALA A 5 -37.99 11.73 -10.28
C ALA A 5 -37.44 11.15 -8.96
N THR A 6 -38.32 10.85 -8.00
CA THR A 6 -37.90 10.24 -6.71
C THR A 6 -37.46 8.79 -6.86
N GLU A 7 -38.08 8.03 -7.76
CA GLU A 7 -37.70 6.63 -8.06
C GLU A 7 -36.33 6.56 -8.74
N ILE A 8 -36.08 7.41 -9.74
CA ILE A 8 -34.78 7.50 -10.42
C ILE A 8 -33.69 7.89 -9.42
N TYR A 9 -33.95 8.88 -8.55
CA TYR A 9 -33.01 9.28 -7.51
C TYR A 9 -32.68 8.12 -6.56
N ALA A 10 -33.69 7.38 -6.09
CA ALA A 10 -33.49 6.23 -5.19
C ALA A 10 -32.65 5.13 -5.86
N LEU A 11 -32.96 4.78 -7.11
CA LEU A 11 -32.18 3.80 -7.88
C LEU A 11 -30.72 4.23 -8.06
N LEU A 12 -30.49 5.51 -8.36
CA LEU A 12 -29.15 6.06 -8.56
C LEU A 12 -28.32 6.00 -7.27
N VAL A 13 -28.89 6.40 -6.12
CA VAL A 13 -28.20 6.31 -4.83
C VAL A 13 -27.90 4.86 -4.46
N CYS A 14 -28.85 3.94 -4.67
CA CYS A 14 -28.64 2.51 -4.46
C CYS A 14 -27.52 1.96 -5.34
N PHE A 15 -27.50 2.33 -6.63
CA PHE A 15 -26.46 1.89 -7.56
C PHE A 15 -25.07 2.38 -7.12
N VAL A 16 -24.94 3.67 -6.78
CA VAL A 16 -23.68 4.25 -6.31
C VAL A 16 -23.19 3.56 -5.02
N ALA A 17 -24.10 3.28 -4.07
CA ALA A 17 -23.75 2.56 -2.85
C ALA A 17 -23.24 1.14 -3.13
N MET A 18 -23.89 0.40 -4.05
CA MET A 18 -23.43 -0.94 -4.44
C MET A 18 -22.05 -0.91 -5.08
N VAL A 19 -21.79 0.05 -5.98
CA VAL A 19 -20.46 0.21 -6.61
C VAL A 19 -19.40 0.52 -5.56
N CYS A 20 -19.69 1.46 -4.66
CA CYS A 20 -18.76 1.84 -3.59
C CYS A 20 -18.43 0.64 -2.69
N LEU A 21 -19.44 -0.11 -2.24
CA LEU A 21 -19.22 -1.29 -1.39
C LEU A 21 -18.47 -2.41 -2.13
N SER A 22 -18.75 -2.61 -3.42
CA SER A 22 -18.07 -3.63 -4.24
C SER A 22 -16.59 -3.34 -4.39
N ILE A 23 -16.23 -2.08 -4.69
CA ILE A 23 -14.83 -1.66 -4.83
C ILE A 23 -14.10 -1.80 -3.50
N ASN A 24 -14.64 -1.26 -2.41
CA ASN A 24 -14.01 -1.36 -1.09
C ASN A 24 -13.85 -2.81 -0.62
N THR A 25 -14.79 -3.71 -0.97
CA THR A 25 -14.65 -5.13 -0.63
C THR A 25 -13.43 -5.77 -1.30
N GLY A 26 -13.16 -5.42 -2.56
CA GLY A 26 -11.98 -5.90 -3.27
C GLY A 26 -10.68 -5.42 -2.62
N LEU A 27 -10.64 -4.17 -2.16
CA LEU A 27 -9.49 -3.62 -1.48
C LEU A 27 -9.28 -4.26 -0.09
N VAL A 28 -10.36 -4.47 0.68
CA VAL A 28 -10.29 -5.14 1.99
C VAL A 28 -9.68 -6.54 1.85
N ILE A 29 -10.07 -7.28 0.80
CA ILE A 29 -9.49 -8.60 0.53
C ILE A 29 -7.99 -8.49 0.23
N TYR A 30 -7.59 -7.49 -0.56
CA TYR A 30 -6.18 -7.25 -0.88
C TYR A 30 -5.36 -6.95 0.38
N ASP A 31 -5.86 -6.09 1.26
CA ASP A 31 -5.19 -5.73 2.51
C ASP A 31 -5.08 -6.91 3.48
N VAL A 32 -6.10 -7.77 3.53
CA VAL A 32 -6.03 -9.03 4.30
C VAL A 32 -4.92 -9.94 3.76
N ILE A 33 -4.75 -10.03 2.44
CA ILE A 33 -3.65 -10.80 1.84
C ILE A 33 -2.29 -10.17 2.20
N SER A 34 -2.16 -8.84 2.13
CA SER A 34 -0.94 -8.13 2.53
C SER A 34 -0.61 -8.35 4.01
N LEU A 35 -1.60 -8.45 4.88
CA LEU A 35 -1.41 -8.73 6.31
C LEU A 35 -0.95 -10.17 6.58
N VAL A 36 -1.58 -11.16 5.94
CA VAL A 36 -1.31 -12.60 6.18
C VAL A 36 -0.06 -13.06 5.45
N LYS A 37 0.14 -12.60 4.21
CA LYS A 37 1.25 -13.01 3.34
C LYS A 37 1.88 -11.80 2.62
N PRO A 38 2.54 -10.90 3.37
CA PRO A 38 3.13 -9.67 2.84
C PRO A 38 4.18 -9.92 1.75
N SER A 39 4.83 -11.10 1.74
CA SER A 39 5.79 -11.46 0.69
C SER A 39 5.19 -11.51 -0.72
N LEU A 40 3.85 -11.60 -0.85
CA LEU A 40 3.16 -11.54 -2.14
C LEU A 40 2.78 -10.13 -2.58
N THR A 41 2.74 -9.17 -1.66
CA THR A 41 2.24 -7.81 -1.92
C THR A 41 3.36 -6.77 -1.88
N ILE A 42 4.48 -7.06 -1.23
CA ILE A 42 5.69 -6.25 -1.36
C ILE A 42 6.13 -6.15 -2.82
N SER A 43 6.75 -5.03 -3.18
CA SER A 43 7.24 -4.82 -4.53
C SER A 43 8.24 -5.90 -4.96
N ASP A 44 8.18 -6.33 -6.22
CA ASP A 44 9.11 -7.29 -6.82
C ASP A 44 10.56 -6.87 -6.60
N TYR A 45 10.83 -5.57 -6.68
CA TYR A 45 12.13 -4.99 -6.42
C TYR A 45 12.62 -5.28 -4.99
N GLN A 46 11.79 -5.03 -3.97
CA GLN A 46 12.14 -5.35 -2.59
C GLN A 46 12.27 -6.86 -2.38
N TYR A 47 11.41 -7.67 -3.00
CA TYR A 47 11.47 -9.12 -2.88
C TYR A 47 12.80 -9.66 -3.44
N ILE A 48 13.15 -9.30 -4.67
CA ILE A 48 14.35 -9.77 -5.38
C ILE A 48 15.63 -9.31 -4.68
N ASN A 49 15.66 -8.06 -4.19
CA ASN A 49 16.83 -7.50 -3.50
C ASN A 49 17.16 -8.23 -2.20
N HIS A 50 16.19 -8.87 -1.56
CA HIS A 50 16.41 -9.60 -0.31
C HIS A 50 16.55 -11.11 -0.49
N GLN A 51 16.52 -11.66 -1.73
CA GLN A 51 16.65 -13.11 -1.94
C GLN A 51 18.04 -13.66 -1.63
N ASN A 52 19.09 -12.92 -1.96
CA ASN A 52 20.47 -13.34 -1.74
C ASN A 52 21.37 -12.14 -1.39
N ASN A 53 22.56 -12.42 -0.87
CA ASN A 53 23.49 -11.40 -0.40
C ASN A 53 24.11 -10.58 -1.54
N ASP A 54 24.23 -11.15 -2.74
CA ASP A 54 24.78 -10.44 -3.90
C ASP A 54 23.81 -9.36 -4.39
N ASN A 55 22.53 -9.68 -4.54
CA ASN A 55 21.46 -8.74 -4.90
C ASN A 55 21.33 -7.65 -3.83
N TYR A 56 21.33 -8.04 -2.55
CA TYR A 56 21.23 -7.11 -1.43
C TYR A 56 22.43 -6.15 -1.41
N TRP A 57 23.63 -6.67 -1.61
CA TRP A 57 24.84 -5.86 -1.64
C TRP A 57 24.90 -4.95 -2.86
N GLN A 58 24.61 -5.43 -4.07
CA GLN A 58 24.59 -4.62 -5.28
C GLN A 58 23.64 -3.43 -5.15
N HIS A 59 22.45 -3.65 -4.57
CA HIS A 59 21.49 -2.59 -4.29
C HIS A 59 22.05 -1.56 -3.30
N GLN A 60 22.67 -2.01 -2.21
CA GLN A 60 23.22 -1.14 -1.18
C GLN A 60 24.46 -0.36 -1.66
N SER A 61 25.37 -1.01 -2.38
CA SER A 61 26.58 -0.39 -2.94
C SER A 61 26.28 0.55 -4.10
N GLY A 62 25.28 0.23 -4.94
CA GLY A 62 24.84 1.09 -6.03
C GLY A 62 24.17 2.39 -5.57
N ARG A 63 23.62 2.41 -4.35
CA ARG A 63 22.98 3.59 -3.75
C ARG A 63 23.98 4.68 -3.33
N SER A 64 25.25 4.32 -3.14
CA SER A 64 26.34 5.30 -2.91
C SER A 64 26.72 6.10 -4.17
N ASP A 65 26.30 5.65 -5.36
CA ASP A 65 26.58 6.31 -6.63
C ASP A 65 25.51 7.31 -7.07
N THR A 66 24.46 7.50 -6.27
CA THR A 66 23.49 8.58 -6.49
C THR A 66 24.17 9.93 -6.19
N ILE A 67 24.77 10.51 -7.23
CA ILE A 67 25.16 11.91 -7.28
C ILE A 67 23.85 12.70 -7.09
N HIS A 68 23.71 13.38 -5.96
CA HIS A 68 22.66 14.39 -5.79
C HIS A 68 22.89 15.47 -6.86
N ILE A 69 22.04 15.48 -7.90
CA ILE A 69 22.14 16.40 -9.05
C ILE A 69 21.91 17.88 -8.64
N ASN A 70 21.49 18.13 -7.39
CA ASN A 70 21.41 19.47 -6.82
C ASN A 70 22.78 20.05 -6.43
N ASP A 71 23.85 19.26 -6.46
CA ASP A 71 25.21 19.75 -6.24
C ASP A 71 25.86 20.07 -7.59
N PHE A 72 25.45 21.18 -8.20
CA PHE A 72 26.07 21.75 -9.41
C PHE A 72 27.43 22.42 -9.06
N THR A 73 28.17 21.86 -8.11
CA THR A 73 29.58 22.19 -7.93
C THR A 73 30.40 21.11 -8.63
N LEU A 74 31.11 21.52 -9.68
CA LEU A 74 32.14 20.72 -10.36
C LEU A 74 33.35 20.51 -9.42
N ARG A 75 33.13 19.90 -8.26
CA ARG A 75 34.19 19.39 -7.40
C ARG A 75 34.35 17.91 -7.71
N PRO A 76 35.53 17.45 -8.17
CA PRO A 76 35.80 16.03 -8.25
C PRO A 76 35.62 15.47 -6.83
N LYS A 77 34.62 14.60 -6.65
CA LYS A 77 34.28 14.00 -5.36
C LYS A 77 35.52 13.24 -4.87
N LYS A 78 36.26 13.87 -3.96
CA LYS A 78 37.51 13.36 -3.37
C LYS A 78 37.17 12.06 -2.63
N ASN A 79 37.78 10.96 -3.07
CA ASN A 79 37.65 9.59 -2.55
C ASN A 79 36.21 9.06 -2.45
N LYS A 80 35.79 8.28 -3.46
CA LYS A 80 34.86 7.17 -3.19
C LYS A 80 35.52 6.32 -2.11
N GLU A 81 35.06 6.41 -0.87
CA GLU A 81 35.35 5.37 0.11
C GLU A 81 34.85 4.07 -0.51
N ILE A 82 35.79 3.17 -0.84
CA ILE A 82 35.46 1.83 -1.28
C ILE A 82 34.78 1.19 -0.08
N ILE A 83 33.45 1.11 -0.12
CA ILE A 83 32.72 0.41 0.93
C ILE A 83 33.06 -1.06 0.74
N GLU A 84 33.90 -1.59 1.61
CA GLU A 84 34.24 -3.01 1.59
C GLU A 84 33.01 -3.84 1.89
N ARG A 85 32.80 -4.89 1.11
CA ARG A 85 31.71 -5.85 1.34
C ARG A 85 31.88 -6.46 2.74
N PRO A 86 30.89 -6.35 3.63
CA PRO A 86 30.96 -6.99 4.93
C PRO A 86 31.16 -8.50 4.81
N VAL A 87 31.75 -9.10 5.85
CA VAL A 87 31.87 -10.56 5.97
C VAL A 87 30.48 -11.21 5.81
N GLU A 88 30.43 -12.34 5.09
CA GLU A 88 29.20 -12.97 4.62
C GLU A 88 28.14 -13.20 5.72
N ASN A 89 28.58 -13.57 6.94
CA ASN A 89 27.67 -13.73 8.09
C ASN A 89 27.02 -12.41 8.51
N LYS A 90 27.78 -11.31 8.54
CA LYS A 90 27.25 -9.98 8.88
C LYS A 90 26.30 -9.48 7.79
N LEU A 91 26.65 -9.69 6.53
CA LEU A 91 25.83 -9.31 5.38
C LEU A 91 24.50 -10.07 5.36
N THR A 92 24.54 -11.38 5.65
CA THR A 92 23.33 -12.20 5.80
C THR A 92 22.42 -11.66 6.90
N GLN A 93 22.99 -11.33 8.07
CA GLN A 93 22.21 -10.78 9.17
C GLN A 93 21.58 -9.43 8.81
N GLN A 94 22.33 -8.55 8.15
CA GLN A 94 21.82 -7.26 7.67
C GLN A 94 20.67 -7.44 6.68
N ARG A 95 20.81 -8.34 5.69
CA ARG A 95 19.77 -8.67 4.73
C ARG A 95 18.50 -9.17 5.41
N LEU A 96 18.61 -10.11 6.34
CA LEU A 96 17.46 -10.66 7.06
C LEU A 96 16.76 -9.61 7.91
N ASN A 97 17.52 -8.78 8.64
CA ASN A 97 16.96 -7.69 9.45
C ASN A 97 16.28 -6.64 8.57
N SER A 98 16.89 -6.28 7.43
CA SER A 98 16.31 -5.35 6.46
C SER A 98 15.01 -5.92 5.88
N TYR A 99 15.02 -7.18 5.46
CA TYR A 99 13.82 -7.83 4.92
C TYR A 99 12.69 -7.87 5.93
N GLN A 100 12.99 -8.18 7.19
CA GLN A 100 12.00 -8.15 8.27
C GLN A 100 11.38 -6.76 8.41
N SER A 101 12.17 -5.68 8.32
CA SER A 101 11.63 -4.33 8.41
C SER A 101 10.72 -3.97 7.24
N VAL A 102 11.01 -4.47 6.02
CA VAL A 102 10.14 -4.33 4.85
C VAL A 102 8.81 -5.05 5.07
N ILE A 103 8.86 -6.28 5.58
CA ILE A 103 7.66 -7.08 5.89
C ILE A 103 6.77 -6.40 6.94
N GLU A 104 7.37 -5.87 8.00
CA GLU A 104 6.62 -5.17 9.05
C GLU A 104 6.06 -3.83 8.56
N ALA A 105 6.77 -3.13 7.66
CA ALA A 105 6.26 -1.93 7.02
C ALA A 105 5.04 -2.23 6.13
N GLU A 106 5.10 -3.30 5.34
CA GLU A 106 4.00 -3.75 4.49
C GLU A 106 2.74 -4.06 5.31
N LYS A 107 2.87 -4.88 6.37
CA LYS A 107 1.76 -5.19 7.28
C LYS A 107 1.17 -3.92 7.91
N ARG A 108 2.02 -2.99 8.34
CA ARG A 108 1.55 -1.74 8.95
C ARG A 108 0.78 -0.88 7.96
N ASN A 109 1.18 -0.86 6.70
CA ASN A 109 0.43 -0.16 5.65
C ASN A 109 -0.92 -0.83 5.44
N ALA A 110 -0.95 -2.16 5.27
CA ALA A 110 -2.19 -2.93 5.14
C ALA A 110 -3.17 -2.69 6.30
N ILE A 111 -2.69 -2.60 7.56
CA ILE A 111 -3.57 -2.30 8.70
C ILE A 111 -4.18 -0.90 8.59
N LYS A 112 -3.42 0.10 8.14
CA LYS A 112 -3.94 1.47 8.00
C LYS A 112 -4.98 1.54 6.90
N ASP A 113 -4.71 0.91 5.77
CA ASP A 113 -5.58 0.88 4.61
C ASP A 113 -6.88 0.14 4.96
N LEU A 114 -6.78 -1.01 5.64
CA LEU A 114 -7.93 -1.76 6.17
C LEU A 114 -8.78 -0.92 7.12
N ILE A 115 -8.18 -0.18 8.05
CA ILE A 115 -8.91 0.70 8.98
C ILE A 115 -9.67 1.78 8.19
N PHE A 116 -9.02 2.40 7.20
CA PHE A 116 -9.61 3.44 6.38
C PHE A 116 -10.80 2.91 5.57
N GLU A 117 -10.65 1.74 4.93
CA GLU A 117 -11.70 1.10 4.15
C GLU A 117 -12.89 0.68 5.02
N LEU A 118 -12.63 0.21 6.23
CA LEU A 118 -13.66 -0.18 7.18
C LEU A 118 -14.47 1.04 7.66
N ILE A 119 -13.82 2.20 7.82
CA ILE A 119 -14.51 3.48 8.07
C ILE A 119 -15.40 3.85 6.87
N ILE A 120 -14.90 3.73 5.63
CA ILE A 120 -15.70 4.02 4.42
C ILE A 120 -16.93 3.11 4.33
N ILE A 121 -16.75 1.80 4.55
CA ILE A 121 -17.85 0.83 4.54
C ILE A 121 -18.87 1.17 5.62
N LEU A 122 -18.42 1.52 6.83
CA LEU A 122 -19.29 1.90 7.94
C LEU A 122 -20.13 3.15 7.60
N VAL A 123 -19.48 4.23 7.17
CA VAL A 123 -20.16 5.48 6.79
C VAL A 123 -21.12 5.24 5.63
N SER A 124 -20.70 4.51 4.59
CA SER A 124 -21.54 4.19 3.43
C SER A 124 -22.76 3.37 3.85
N SER A 125 -22.59 2.42 4.76
CA SER A 125 -23.68 1.60 5.29
C SER A 125 -24.68 2.42 6.10
N VAL A 126 -24.21 3.36 6.94
CA VAL A 126 -25.08 4.26 7.70
C VAL A 126 -25.87 5.18 6.76
N LEU A 127 -25.21 5.81 5.78
CA LEU A 127 -25.87 6.67 4.79
C LEU A 127 -26.90 5.91 3.96
N PHE A 128 -26.54 4.72 3.50
CA PHE A 128 -27.44 3.84 2.77
C PHE A 128 -28.64 3.42 3.62
N PHE A 129 -28.43 3.09 4.89
CA PHE A 129 -29.51 2.73 5.81
C PHE A 129 -30.48 3.89 6.04
N ILE A 130 -29.96 5.11 6.23
CA ILE A 130 -30.78 6.33 6.34
C ILE A 130 -31.57 6.56 5.05
N HIS A 131 -30.91 6.48 3.89
CA HIS A 131 -31.55 6.61 2.58
C HIS A 131 -32.68 5.60 2.41
N TRP A 132 -32.42 4.34 2.71
CA TRP A 132 -33.38 3.24 2.66
C TRP A 132 -34.61 3.53 3.52
N ARG A 133 -34.41 4.05 4.74
CA ARG A 133 -35.52 4.43 5.62
C ARG A 133 -36.39 5.57 5.08
N PHE A 134 -35.78 6.57 4.45
CA PHE A 134 -36.53 7.66 3.81
C PHE A 134 -37.37 7.18 2.63
N VAL A 135 -36.84 6.24 1.83
CA VAL A 135 -37.57 5.67 0.69
C VAL A 135 -38.74 4.82 1.17
N LEU A 136 -38.54 3.98 2.19
CA LEU A 136 -39.59 3.15 2.79
C LEU A 136 -40.72 3.96 3.42
N ASN A 137 -40.40 5.02 4.16
CA ASN A 137 -41.40 5.86 4.82
C ASN A 137 -42.17 6.77 3.84
N LYS A 138 -41.78 6.84 2.56
CA LYS A 138 -42.47 7.60 1.50
C LYS A 138 -43.42 6.75 0.65
N LYS A 139 -43.48 5.43 0.86
CA LYS A 139 -44.53 4.56 0.32
C LYS A 139 -45.77 4.64 1.19
#